data_AF-A0A2U2D236-F1
#
_entry.id   AF-A0A2U2D236-F1
#
_cell.length_a   1.000
_cell.length_b   1.000
_cell.length_c   1.000
_cell.angle_alpha   90.00
_cell.angle_beta   90.00
_cell.angle_gamma   90.00
#
_symmetry.space_group_name_H-M   'P 1'
#
loop_
_entity.id
_entity.type
_entity.pdbx_description
1 polymer ?
#
loop_
_entity_poly.entity_id
_entity_poly.type
_entity_poly.pdbx_seq_one_letter_code
_entity_poly.pdbx_strand_id
1 'polypeptide(L)'
;MNGYGLRKEYGEAPFELSHIAPVRGRASIGLFRADNLVIAPMSLNRSHSTKYYSGGASIPRADLLPRFAVSEDAKVSEVVQRVIKLIGEDVVEAVVQSRKIKPSKRQALYSWLVEHLDPANPDHTEHLKTIETASARILANVKRELEGKEPARDFRAWLDYHNDTSVLLSEWERIGKAYRPELLPALERIQFLFANTNSRFSYNFAFDVIDLRLVFDMLHGQPVHTVTSIIDAMYAKALASPVKYQPTEALVSVVGQPLRASLSVTESFLEGLDDCTPYIAPNAFYVDSVSVEREVELPPF
;
A
#
# COMPACT_ATOMS: atom_id res chain seq x y z
N MET A 1 4.54 -10.43 -9.86
CA MET A 1 4.91 -9.00 -9.74
C MET A 1 3.64 -8.21 -9.51
N ASN A 2 3.47 -7.57 -8.36
CA ASN A 2 2.27 -6.88 -7.86
C ASN A 2 2.39 -5.34 -7.96
N GLY A 3 3.23 -4.84 -8.88
CA GLY A 3 3.60 -3.44 -8.97
C GLY A 3 2.54 -2.53 -9.60
N TYR A 4 2.46 -1.28 -9.14
CA TYR A 4 1.56 -0.23 -9.62
C TYR A 4 2.28 1.14 -9.62
N GLY A 5 1.82 2.08 -10.46
CA GLY A 5 2.41 3.43 -10.58
C GLY A 5 3.68 3.52 -11.43
N LEU A 6 4.10 4.76 -11.76
CA LEU A 6 5.29 5.04 -12.57
C LEU A 6 6.35 5.81 -11.78
N ARG A 7 7.60 5.33 -11.81
CA ARG A 7 8.82 6.14 -12.05
C ARG A 7 9.81 5.31 -12.87
N LYS A 8 9.66 5.39 -14.19
CA LYS A 8 10.33 4.55 -15.20
C LYS A 8 11.83 4.82 -15.40
N GLU A 9 12.47 5.61 -14.54
CA GLU A 9 13.88 5.97 -14.70
C GLU A 9 14.85 5.00 -13.98
N TYR A 10 14.36 4.06 -13.14
CA TYR A 10 15.22 3.24 -12.25
C TYR A 10 14.89 1.74 -12.13
N GLY A 11 14.09 1.15 -13.02
CA GLY A 11 14.01 -0.31 -13.19
C GLY A 11 12.82 -1.07 -12.56
N GLU A 12 12.01 -0.50 -11.67
CA GLU A 12 10.79 -1.16 -11.13
C GLU A 12 9.63 -0.18 -10.87
N ALA A 13 8.40 -0.70 -10.69
CA ALA A 13 7.23 0.11 -10.31
C ALA A 13 7.37 0.57 -8.84
N PRO A 14 7.20 1.87 -8.52
CA PRO A 14 7.51 2.38 -7.18
C PRO A 14 6.54 1.92 -6.08
N PHE A 15 5.33 1.48 -6.46
CA PHE A 15 4.31 1.02 -5.53
C PHE A 15 3.95 -0.44 -5.79
N GLU A 16 3.45 -1.10 -4.76
CA GLU A 16 2.99 -2.49 -4.81
C GLU A 16 1.68 -2.64 -4.03
N LEU A 17 0.88 -3.65 -4.38
CA LEU A 17 -0.21 -4.11 -3.52
C LEU A 17 0.36 -4.79 -2.28
N SER A 18 0.21 -4.14 -1.14
CA SER A 18 0.58 -4.62 0.19
C SER A 18 -0.63 -5.23 0.89
N HIS A 19 -0.41 -6.34 1.62
CA HIS A 19 -1.47 -6.98 2.39
C HIS A 19 -1.44 -6.50 3.84
N ILE A 20 -2.61 -6.21 4.42
CA ILE A 20 -2.77 -5.90 5.86
C ILE A 20 -2.55 -7.18 6.67
N ALA A 21 -3.37 -8.21 6.44
CA ALA A 21 -3.13 -9.56 6.92
C ALA A 21 -2.25 -10.31 5.92
N PRO A 22 -1.12 -10.89 6.33
CA PRO A 22 -0.09 -11.37 5.40
C PRO A 22 -0.51 -12.65 4.66
N VAL A 23 -0.10 -12.75 3.38
CA VAL A 23 -0.31 -13.95 2.53
C VAL A 23 0.31 -15.20 3.15
N ARG A 24 1.44 -15.06 3.84
CA ARG A 24 2.19 -16.18 4.44
C ARG A 24 2.11 -16.18 5.96
N GLY A 25 0.94 -15.92 6.52
CA GLY A 25 0.70 -16.07 7.95
C GLY A 25 0.91 -17.52 8.42
N ARG A 26 1.30 -17.67 9.70
CA ARG A 26 1.53 -18.99 10.32
C ARG A 26 0.23 -19.76 10.49
N ALA A 27 -0.80 -19.14 11.08
CA ALA A 27 -2.10 -19.76 11.35
C ALA A 27 -3.17 -19.44 10.30
N SER A 28 -3.03 -18.31 9.60
CA SER A 28 -3.99 -17.82 8.60
C SER A 28 -3.29 -17.37 7.33
N ILE A 29 -4.08 -17.22 6.25
CA ILE A 29 -3.65 -16.68 4.96
C ILE A 29 -4.45 -15.41 4.69
N GLY A 30 -3.74 -14.30 4.45
CA GLY A 30 -4.33 -13.05 3.98
C GLY A 30 -5.08 -13.22 2.67
N LEU A 31 -6.29 -12.69 2.59
CA LEU A 31 -7.15 -12.80 1.42
C LEU A 31 -6.86 -11.68 0.42
N PHE A 32 -7.02 -11.96 -0.87
CA PHE A 32 -6.94 -10.96 -1.93
C PHE A 32 -8.25 -10.17 -2.03
N ARG A 33 -8.54 -9.35 -1.01
CA ARG A 33 -9.76 -8.56 -0.88
C ARG A 33 -9.42 -7.08 -0.69
N ALA A 34 -10.31 -6.20 -1.13
CA ALA A 34 -10.10 -4.75 -1.07
C ALA A 34 -9.98 -4.19 0.37
N ASP A 35 -10.54 -4.89 1.37
CA ASP A 35 -10.41 -4.61 2.80
C ASP A 35 -9.12 -5.16 3.43
N ASN A 36 -8.32 -5.92 2.67
CA ASN A 36 -7.04 -6.48 3.09
C ASN A 36 -5.85 -5.94 2.26
N LEU A 37 -6.11 -5.07 1.29
CA LEU A 37 -5.10 -4.60 0.34
C LEU A 37 -4.93 -3.10 0.45
N VAL A 38 -3.67 -2.65 0.39
CA VAL A 38 -3.26 -1.24 0.36
C VAL A 38 -2.25 -1.04 -0.75
N ILE A 39 -2.35 0.05 -1.51
CA ILE A 39 -1.29 0.47 -2.43
C ILE A 39 -0.20 1.17 -1.61
N ALA A 40 1.02 0.63 -1.59
CA ALA A 40 2.08 1.16 -0.74
C ALA A 40 3.42 1.25 -1.46
N PRO A 41 4.35 2.12 -1.01
CA PRO A 41 5.72 2.14 -1.50
C PRO A 41 6.37 0.76 -1.38
N MET A 42 7.02 0.33 -2.46
CA MET A 42 7.67 -0.98 -2.54
C MET A 42 8.69 -1.20 -1.42
N SER A 43 9.48 -0.19 -1.08
CA SER A 43 10.47 -0.24 0.01
C SER A 43 9.81 -0.52 1.37
N LEU A 44 8.68 0.12 1.66
CA LEU A 44 7.92 -0.08 2.88
C LEU A 44 7.26 -1.46 2.92
N ASN A 45 6.65 -1.89 1.81
CA ASN A 45 6.06 -3.23 1.71
C ASN A 45 7.11 -4.33 1.92
N ARG A 46 8.23 -4.28 1.20
CA ARG A 46 9.30 -5.27 1.30
C ARG A 46 9.93 -5.33 2.71
N SER A 47 10.11 -4.18 3.36
CA SER A 47 10.61 -4.12 4.74
C SER A 47 9.59 -4.56 5.78
N HIS A 48 8.28 -4.42 5.51
CA HIS A 48 7.22 -4.94 6.38
C HIS A 48 7.12 -6.48 6.31
N SER A 49 7.37 -7.06 5.14
CA SER A 49 7.47 -8.52 4.96
C SER A 49 6.21 -9.24 5.44
N THR A 50 6.33 -10.16 6.39
CA THR A 50 5.23 -10.98 6.95
C THR A 50 4.80 -10.51 8.33
N LYS A 51 5.20 -9.30 8.74
CA LYS A 51 4.71 -8.68 9.97
C LYS A 51 3.19 -8.53 9.88
N TYR A 52 2.55 -8.66 11.02
CA TYR A 52 1.10 -8.51 11.16
C TYR A 52 0.83 -7.80 12.47
N TYR A 53 0.02 -6.75 12.42
CA TYR A 53 -0.41 -6.03 13.61
C TYR A 53 -1.82 -6.44 13.97
N SER A 54 -2.79 -6.05 13.14
CA SER A 54 -4.20 -6.41 13.32
C SER A 54 -4.99 -6.10 12.04
N GLY A 55 -6.26 -6.45 12.02
CA GLY A 55 -7.16 -6.15 10.91
C GLY A 55 -6.85 -6.98 9.65
N GLY A 56 -7.43 -6.56 8.53
CA GLY A 56 -7.29 -7.25 7.25
C GLY A 56 -8.06 -8.57 7.18
N ALA A 57 -8.63 -8.86 6.02
CA ALA A 57 -9.34 -10.12 5.82
C ALA A 57 -8.35 -11.30 5.66
N SER A 58 -8.53 -12.34 6.47
CA SER A 58 -7.74 -13.57 6.39
C SER A 58 -8.63 -14.80 6.57
N ILE A 59 -8.12 -15.97 6.16
CA ILE A 59 -8.77 -17.27 6.38
C ILE A 59 -7.82 -18.18 7.20
N PRO A 60 -8.31 -18.88 8.24
CA PRO A 60 -7.53 -19.89 8.93
C PRO A 60 -7.06 -20.98 7.96
N ARG A 61 -5.83 -21.48 8.13
CA ARG A 61 -5.30 -22.55 7.27
C ARG A 61 -6.11 -23.84 7.36
N ALA A 62 -6.71 -24.10 8.53
CA ALA A 62 -7.57 -25.26 8.75
C ALA A 62 -8.85 -25.23 7.89
N ASP A 63 -9.30 -24.03 7.48
CA ASP A 63 -10.53 -23.85 6.71
C ASP A 63 -10.29 -23.92 5.19
N LEU A 64 -9.04 -24.11 4.76
CA LEU A 64 -8.70 -24.24 3.35
C LEU A 64 -9.19 -25.57 2.79
N LEU A 65 -10.04 -25.49 1.77
CA LEU A 65 -10.60 -26.68 1.13
C LEU A 65 -9.59 -27.26 0.13
N PRO A 66 -9.21 -28.56 0.25
CA PRO A 66 -8.23 -29.19 -0.65
C PRO A 66 -8.59 -29.11 -2.13
N ARG A 67 -9.89 -29.06 -2.47
CA ARG A 67 -10.38 -28.91 -3.84
C ARG A 67 -9.93 -27.62 -4.54
N PHE A 68 -9.57 -26.60 -3.76
CA PHE A 68 -9.08 -25.31 -4.28
C PHE A 68 -7.56 -25.19 -4.24
N ALA A 69 -6.84 -26.27 -3.89
CA ALA A 69 -5.40 -26.28 -3.94
C ALA A 69 -4.88 -26.00 -5.37
N VAL A 70 -3.77 -25.27 -5.42
CA VAL A 70 -3.03 -24.93 -6.63
C VAL A 70 -1.58 -25.39 -6.42
N SER A 71 -1.06 -26.17 -7.37
CA SER A 71 0.34 -26.59 -7.36
C SER A 71 1.26 -25.43 -7.75
N GLU A 72 2.51 -25.44 -7.29
CA GLU A 72 3.54 -24.48 -7.71
C GLU A 72 3.81 -24.57 -9.22
N ASP A 73 3.65 -25.75 -9.81
CA ASP A 73 3.84 -26.00 -11.25
C ASP A 73 2.60 -25.67 -12.10
N ALA A 74 1.49 -25.23 -11.47
CA ALA A 74 0.26 -24.95 -12.20
C ALA A 74 0.44 -23.75 -13.12
N LYS A 75 -0.01 -23.88 -14.38
CA LYS A 75 0.04 -22.76 -15.33
C LYS A 75 -0.87 -21.64 -14.86
N VAL A 76 -0.35 -20.41 -14.92
CA VAL A 76 -1.10 -19.20 -14.52
C VAL A 76 -2.44 -19.10 -15.24
N SER A 77 -2.50 -19.43 -16.53
CA SER A 77 -3.73 -19.43 -17.33
C SER A 77 -4.79 -20.38 -16.78
N GLU A 78 -4.40 -21.59 -16.36
CA GLU A 78 -5.30 -22.58 -15.78
C GLU A 78 -5.83 -22.13 -14.41
N VAL A 79 -4.96 -21.53 -13.59
CA VAL A 79 -5.36 -20.96 -12.29
C VAL A 79 -6.37 -19.83 -12.49
N VAL A 80 -6.11 -18.92 -13.43
CA VAL A 80 -7.03 -17.83 -13.77
C VAL A 80 -8.38 -18.36 -14.24
N GLN A 81 -8.40 -19.37 -15.12
CA GLN A 81 -9.66 -19.99 -15.55
C GLN A 81 -10.43 -20.63 -14.39
N ARG A 82 -9.74 -21.31 -13.47
CA ARG A 82 -10.38 -21.85 -12.25
C ARG A 82 -10.98 -20.75 -11.38
N VAL A 83 -10.30 -19.61 -11.23
CA VAL A 83 -10.80 -18.45 -10.49
C VAL A 83 -12.04 -17.85 -11.18
N ILE A 84 -12.00 -17.66 -12.50
CA ILE A 84 -13.15 -17.15 -13.27
C ILE A 84 -14.35 -18.08 -13.10
N LYS A 85 -14.15 -19.40 -13.25
CA LYS A 85 -15.20 -20.40 -13.07
C LYS A 85 -15.78 -20.41 -11.66
N LEU A 86 -14.95 -20.15 -10.65
CA LEU A 86 -15.39 -20.08 -9.25
C LEU A 86 -16.23 -18.83 -8.96
N ILE A 87 -15.87 -17.69 -9.58
CA ILE A 87 -16.59 -16.41 -9.41
C ILE A 87 -17.88 -16.38 -10.25
N GLY A 88 -17.85 -16.99 -11.44
CA GLY A 88 -18.89 -16.88 -12.47
C GLY A 88 -18.40 -16.03 -13.65
N GLU A 89 -18.48 -16.57 -14.86
CA GLU A 89 -18.04 -15.89 -16.09
C GLU A 89 -18.83 -14.59 -16.34
N ASP A 90 -20.14 -14.64 -16.09
CA ASP A 90 -21.07 -13.52 -16.17
C ASP A 90 -20.71 -12.38 -15.20
N VAL A 91 -20.36 -12.72 -13.97
CA VAL A 91 -19.92 -11.77 -12.95
C VAL A 91 -18.60 -11.11 -13.37
N VAL A 92 -17.64 -11.89 -13.85
CA VAL A 92 -16.35 -11.38 -14.32
C VAL A 92 -16.55 -10.46 -15.53
N GLU A 93 -17.38 -10.86 -16.50
CA GLU A 93 -17.68 -10.06 -17.68
C GLU A 93 -18.36 -8.73 -17.30
N ALA A 94 -19.35 -8.75 -16.41
CA ALA A 94 -20.01 -7.54 -15.92
C ALA A 94 -19.02 -6.57 -15.25
N VAL A 95 -18.04 -7.08 -14.50
CA VAL A 95 -16.97 -6.25 -13.92
C VAL A 95 -16.06 -5.67 -14.99
N VAL A 96 -15.64 -6.48 -15.97
CA VAL A 96 -14.80 -6.04 -17.10
C VAL A 96 -15.50 -4.91 -17.88
N GLN A 97 -16.79 -5.07 -18.18
CA GLN A 97 -17.58 -4.08 -18.90
C GLN A 97 -17.81 -2.81 -18.07
N SER A 98 -18.27 -2.93 -16.83
CA SER A 98 -18.58 -1.78 -15.96
C SER A 98 -17.35 -0.95 -15.61
N ARG A 99 -16.20 -1.60 -15.39
CA ARG A 99 -14.92 -0.93 -15.11
C ARG A 99 -14.15 -0.58 -16.38
N LYS A 100 -14.69 -0.88 -17.56
CA LYS A 100 -14.04 -0.67 -18.87
C LYS A 100 -12.61 -1.20 -18.87
N ILE A 101 -12.41 -2.38 -18.28
CA ILE A 101 -11.09 -3.02 -18.20
C ILE A 101 -10.68 -3.33 -19.63
N LYS A 102 -9.67 -2.61 -20.12
CA LYS A 102 -9.16 -2.82 -21.48
C LYS A 102 -8.12 -3.92 -21.46
N PRO A 103 -7.98 -4.69 -22.57
CA PRO A 103 -6.81 -5.52 -22.78
C PRO A 103 -5.55 -4.67 -22.57
N SER A 104 -4.52 -5.29 -21.99
CA SER A 104 -3.23 -4.61 -21.87
C SER A 104 -2.77 -4.11 -23.24
N LYS A 105 -2.01 -3.00 -23.27
CA LYS A 105 -1.47 -2.49 -24.54
C LYS A 105 -0.71 -3.57 -25.32
N ARG A 106 -0.01 -4.47 -24.59
CA ARG A 106 0.64 -5.65 -25.17
C ARG A 106 -0.37 -6.57 -25.84
N GLN A 107 -1.44 -6.97 -25.15
CA GLN A 107 -2.45 -7.91 -25.66
C GLN A 107 -3.18 -7.34 -26.88
N ALA A 108 -3.54 -6.06 -26.84
CA ALA A 108 -4.16 -5.39 -27.98
C ALA A 108 -3.25 -5.37 -29.22
N LEU A 109 -1.95 -5.09 -29.02
CA LEU A 109 -0.95 -5.12 -30.10
C LEU A 109 -0.72 -6.55 -30.62
N TYR A 110 -0.61 -7.52 -29.72
CA TYR A 110 -0.47 -8.93 -30.07
C TYR A 110 -1.65 -9.42 -30.92
N SER A 111 -2.88 -9.16 -30.48
CA SER A 111 -4.09 -9.59 -31.21
C SER A 111 -4.13 -8.99 -32.61
N TRP A 112 -3.83 -7.69 -32.72
CA TRP A 112 -3.74 -7.03 -34.03
C TRP A 112 -2.66 -7.66 -34.92
N LEU A 113 -1.48 -7.98 -34.36
CA LEU A 113 -0.38 -8.58 -35.12
C LEU A 113 -0.71 -10.00 -35.60
N VAL A 114 -1.39 -10.81 -34.78
CA VAL A 114 -1.84 -12.15 -35.18
C VAL A 114 -2.79 -12.08 -36.38
N GLU A 115 -3.65 -11.06 -36.45
CA GLU A 115 -4.59 -10.86 -37.55
C GLU A 115 -3.94 -10.35 -38.85
N HIS A 116 -2.78 -9.70 -38.77
CA HIS A 116 -2.16 -8.98 -39.91
C HIS A 116 -0.81 -9.56 -40.36
N LEU A 117 -0.22 -10.49 -39.61
CA LEU A 117 0.98 -11.21 -40.01
C LEU A 117 0.61 -12.40 -40.89
N ASP A 118 0.98 -12.32 -42.17
CA ASP A 118 0.89 -13.42 -43.13
C ASP A 118 2.08 -14.40 -43.00
N PRO A 119 1.86 -15.68 -42.62
CA PRO A 119 2.93 -16.69 -42.56
C PRO A 119 3.59 -17.01 -43.90
N ALA A 120 2.95 -16.67 -45.03
CA ALA A 120 3.53 -16.86 -46.37
C ALA A 120 4.54 -15.76 -46.73
N ASN A 121 4.60 -14.66 -45.97
CA ASN A 121 5.58 -13.61 -46.15
C ASN A 121 6.86 -13.93 -45.32
N PRO A 122 8.04 -14.07 -45.96
CA PRO A 122 9.31 -14.31 -45.27
C PRO A 122 9.63 -13.28 -44.17
N ASP A 123 9.32 -12.01 -44.41
CA ASP A 123 9.60 -10.90 -43.48
C ASP A 123 8.71 -11.01 -42.22
N HIS A 124 7.47 -11.47 -42.38
CA HIS A 124 6.54 -11.69 -41.27
C HIS A 124 6.90 -12.92 -40.43
N THR A 125 7.58 -13.90 -41.04
CA THR A 125 7.93 -15.17 -40.41
C THR A 125 8.90 -14.96 -39.23
N GLU A 126 9.78 -13.96 -39.31
CA GLU A 126 10.67 -13.60 -38.21
C GLU A 126 9.90 -12.95 -37.05
N HIS A 127 8.96 -12.06 -37.35
CA HIS A 127 8.10 -11.45 -36.32
C HIS A 127 7.25 -12.51 -35.60
N LEU A 128 6.65 -13.45 -36.32
CA LEU A 128 5.81 -14.52 -35.75
C LEU A 128 6.54 -15.35 -34.66
N LYS A 129 7.87 -15.53 -34.78
CA LYS A 129 8.68 -16.22 -33.76
C LYS A 129 8.83 -15.44 -32.45
N THR A 130 8.67 -14.13 -32.49
CA THR A 130 8.98 -13.23 -31.36
C THR A 130 7.74 -12.62 -30.70
N ILE A 131 6.61 -12.53 -31.41
CA ILE A 131 5.42 -11.83 -30.91
C ILE A 131 4.87 -12.39 -29.59
N GLU A 132 5.01 -13.69 -29.34
CA GLU A 132 4.49 -14.34 -28.13
C GLU A 132 5.20 -13.86 -26.86
N THR A 133 6.49 -13.55 -26.94
CA THR A 133 7.34 -13.19 -25.79
C THR A 133 7.70 -11.69 -25.78
N ALA A 134 7.64 -11.02 -26.93
CA ALA A 134 8.02 -9.62 -27.12
C ALA A 134 7.21 -8.60 -26.28
N SER A 135 7.92 -7.62 -25.71
CA SER A 135 7.32 -6.51 -24.94
C SER A 135 6.34 -5.68 -25.78
N ALA A 136 5.41 -4.96 -25.13
CA ALA A 136 4.47 -4.05 -25.81
C ALA A 136 5.17 -3.01 -26.71
N ARG A 137 6.41 -2.62 -26.37
CA ARG A 137 7.22 -1.70 -27.18
C ARG A 137 7.62 -2.34 -28.51
N ILE A 138 8.13 -3.57 -28.44
CA ILE A 138 8.57 -4.31 -29.62
C ILE A 138 7.36 -4.58 -30.54
N LEU A 139 6.24 -5.05 -29.98
CA LEU A 139 5.00 -5.25 -30.74
C LEU A 139 4.49 -3.96 -31.40
N ALA A 140 4.61 -2.81 -30.73
CA ALA A 140 4.21 -1.53 -31.31
C ALA A 140 5.09 -1.12 -32.50
N ASN A 141 6.38 -1.46 -32.49
CA ASN A 141 7.28 -1.20 -33.60
C ASN A 141 6.99 -2.11 -34.79
N VAL A 142 6.79 -3.41 -34.55
CA VAL A 142 6.38 -4.36 -35.61
C VAL A 142 5.08 -3.90 -36.27
N LYS A 143 4.10 -3.46 -35.48
CA LYS A 143 2.86 -2.89 -36.03
C LYS A 143 3.11 -1.67 -36.92
N ARG A 144 4.01 -0.75 -36.52
CA ARG A 144 4.33 0.44 -37.32
C ARG A 144 5.05 0.09 -38.62
N GLU A 145 5.95 -0.87 -38.58
CA GLU A 145 6.65 -1.41 -39.74
C GLU A 145 5.66 -1.98 -40.77
N LEU A 146 4.70 -2.80 -40.32
CA LEU A 146 3.62 -3.33 -41.18
C LEU A 146 2.71 -2.23 -41.74
N GLU A 147 2.54 -1.13 -41.02
CA GLU A 147 1.79 0.04 -41.49
C GLU A 147 2.63 0.97 -42.40
N GLY A 148 3.88 0.61 -42.74
CA GLY A 148 4.79 1.43 -43.54
C GLY A 148 5.23 2.72 -42.84
N LYS A 149 5.16 2.76 -41.52
CA LYS A 149 5.49 3.93 -40.69
C LYS A 149 6.86 3.73 -40.05
N GLU A 150 7.67 4.79 -40.06
CA GLU A 150 8.91 4.87 -39.28
C GLU A 150 8.69 4.41 -37.83
N PRO A 151 9.67 3.80 -37.16
CA PRO A 151 9.55 3.43 -35.75
C PRO A 151 9.24 4.67 -34.88
N ALA A 152 8.53 4.44 -33.77
CA ALA A 152 8.17 5.54 -32.89
C ALA A 152 9.42 6.19 -32.29
N ARG A 153 9.61 7.50 -32.53
CA ARG A 153 10.53 8.30 -31.71
C ARG A 153 10.09 8.25 -30.26
N ASP A 154 11.05 8.33 -29.33
CA ASP A 154 10.82 8.34 -27.88
C ASP A 154 10.04 9.60 -27.44
N PHE A 155 8.74 9.64 -27.73
CA PHE A 155 7.84 10.63 -27.16
C PHE A 155 7.65 10.29 -25.68
N ARG A 156 8.22 11.11 -24.79
CA ARG A 156 7.99 11.03 -23.35
C ARG A 156 6.87 11.98 -22.98
N ALA A 157 5.70 11.42 -22.68
CA ALA A 157 4.69 12.13 -21.91
C ALA A 157 5.18 12.20 -20.45
N TRP A 158 5.26 13.40 -19.90
CA TRP A 158 5.36 13.59 -18.45
C TRP A 158 4.01 13.20 -17.85
N LEU A 159 3.94 12.01 -17.26
CA LEU A 159 2.77 11.56 -16.51
C LEU A 159 2.92 12.03 -15.08
N ASP A 160 1.83 12.50 -14.47
CA ASP A 160 1.82 12.96 -13.08
C ASP A 160 2.39 11.87 -12.16
N TYR A 161 3.46 12.25 -11.46
CA TYR A 161 4.12 11.39 -10.48
C TYR A 161 3.37 11.46 -9.17
N HIS A 162 2.67 10.38 -8.80
CA HIS A 162 2.27 10.20 -7.41
C HIS A 162 3.52 9.96 -6.56
N ASN A 163 3.62 10.69 -5.44
CA ASN A 163 4.66 10.48 -4.44
C ASN A 163 4.11 9.61 -3.30
N ASP A 164 5.00 9.08 -2.47
CA ASP A 164 4.63 8.16 -1.37
C ASP A 164 3.56 8.76 -0.45
N THR A 165 3.70 10.04 -0.10
CA THR A 165 2.71 10.79 0.69
C THR A 165 1.32 10.78 0.05
N SER A 166 1.20 11.12 -1.24
CA SER A 166 -0.10 11.23 -1.90
C SER A 166 -0.76 9.87 -2.07
N VAL A 167 0.02 8.81 -2.32
CA VAL A 167 -0.48 7.43 -2.35
C VAL A 167 -1.00 7.01 -0.99
N LEU A 168 -0.21 7.16 0.08
CA LEU A 168 -0.60 6.74 1.41
C LEU A 168 -1.81 7.53 1.95
N LEU A 169 -1.90 8.84 1.67
CA LEU A 169 -3.08 9.64 2.05
C LEU A 169 -4.34 9.21 1.28
N SER A 170 -4.21 8.90 -0.01
CA SER A 170 -5.34 8.39 -0.81
C SER A 170 -5.82 7.05 -0.29
N GLU A 171 -4.90 6.17 0.09
CA GLU A 171 -5.22 4.86 0.65
C GLU A 171 -5.78 4.96 2.07
N TRP A 172 -5.30 5.90 2.88
CA TRP A 172 -5.89 6.24 4.17
C TRP A 172 -7.35 6.66 3.99
N GLU A 173 -7.63 7.57 3.06
CA GLU A 173 -9.00 7.99 2.77
C GLU A 173 -9.87 6.82 2.29
N ARG A 174 -9.38 6.02 1.35
CA ARG A 174 -10.11 4.87 0.80
C ARG A 174 -10.47 3.86 1.88
N ILE A 175 -9.48 3.45 2.68
CA ILE A 175 -9.67 2.45 3.73
C ILE A 175 -10.53 3.02 4.85
N GLY A 176 -10.31 4.27 5.22
CA GLY A 176 -11.10 4.98 6.22
C GLY A 176 -12.59 5.00 5.86
N LYS A 177 -12.92 5.38 4.62
CA LYS A 177 -14.30 5.46 4.15
C LYS A 177 -14.98 4.11 3.98
N ALA A 178 -14.25 3.09 3.53
CA ALA A 178 -14.84 1.83 3.13
C ALA A 178 -14.82 0.75 4.22
N TYR A 179 -13.81 0.72 5.09
CA TYR A 179 -13.53 -0.45 5.94
C TYR A 179 -13.13 -0.11 7.38
N ARG A 180 -12.43 1.00 7.61
CA ARG A 180 -11.86 1.36 8.91
C ARG A 180 -12.19 2.81 9.29
N PRO A 181 -13.46 3.12 9.59
CA PRO A 181 -13.90 4.49 9.87
C PRO A 181 -13.18 5.14 11.05
N GLU A 182 -12.60 4.34 11.96
CA GLU A 182 -11.78 4.85 13.06
C GLU A 182 -10.55 5.63 12.58
N LEU A 183 -10.09 5.40 11.34
CA LEU A 183 -8.96 6.12 10.75
C LEU A 183 -9.32 7.56 10.32
N LEU A 184 -10.60 7.86 10.07
CA LEU A 184 -11.04 9.11 9.47
C LEU A 184 -10.76 10.36 10.31
N PRO A 185 -10.99 10.37 11.64
CA PRO A 185 -10.76 11.58 12.45
C PRO A 185 -9.33 12.12 12.35
N ALA A 186 -8.33 11.24 12.28
CA ALA A 186 -6.94 11.65 12.13
C ALA A 186 -6.64 12.19 10.71
N LEU A 187 -7.25 11.64 9.67
CA LEU A 187 -7.16 12.17 8.31
C LEU A 187 -7.84 13.55 8.20
N GLU A 188 -9.00 13.72 8.83
CA GLU A 188 -9.75 14.98 8.86
C GLU A 188 -8.91 16.10 9.50
N ARG A 189 -8.12 15.80 10.53
CA ARG A 189 -7.17 16.77 11.11
C ARG A 189 -6.12 17.23 10.10
N ILE A 190 -5.61 16.34 9.26
CA ILE A 190 -4.65 16.69 8.20
C ILE A 190 -5.34 17.52 7.11
N GLN A 191 -6.53 17.12 6.68
CA GLN A 191 -7.33 17.83 5.68
C GLN A 191 -7.71 19.23 6.16
N PHE A 192 -8.11 19.36 7.42
CA PHE A 192 -8.39 20.66 8.06
C PHE A 192 -7.16 21.56 8.04
N LEU A 193 -5.98 21.02 8.37
CA LEU A 193 -4.73 21.78 8.31
C LEU A 193 -4.43 22.27 6.89
N PHE A 194 -4.57 21.40 5.88
CA PHE A 194 -4.36 21.79 4.48
C PHE A 194 -5.37 22.82 3.98
N ALA A 195 -6.64 22.72 4.41
CA ALA A 195 -7.67 23.69 4.06
C ALA A 195 -7.47 25.06 4.72
N ASN A 196 -6.73 25.11 5.83
CA ASN A 196 -6.52 26.32 6.64
C ASN A 196 -5.07 26.84 6.60
N THR A 197 -4.29 26.41 5.61
CA THR A 197 -2.96 26.93 5.32
C THR A 197 -2.85 27.24 3.83
N ASN A 198 -1.88 28.07 3.43
CA ASN A 198 -1.66 28.31 2.01
C ASN A 198 -1.03 27.07 1.34
N SER A 199 -1.10 27.02 0.00
CA SER A 199 -0.55 25.90 -0.78
C SER A 199 0.93 25.64 -0.53
N ARG A 200 1.70 26.64 -0.11
CA ARG A 200 3.12 26.48 0.25
C ARG A 200 3.30 25.55 1.44
N PHE A 201 2.34 25.43 2.36
CA PHE A 201 2.41 24.43 3.42
C PHE A 201 2.38 23.03 2.82
N SER A 202 1.37 22.70 2.01
CA SER A 202 1.24 21.38 1.36
C SER A 202 2.43 21.04 0.44
N TYR A 203 3.00 22.01 -0.26
CA TYR A 203 4.20 21.79 -1.08
C TYR A 203 5.48 21.58 -0.26
N ASN A 204 5.62 22.27 0.90
CA ASN A 204 6.81 22.18 1.75
C ASN A 204 6.68 21.11 2.85
N PHE A 205 5.50 20.53 3.00
CA PHE A 205 5.22 19.47 3.95
C PHE A 205 5.33 18.13 3.22
N ALA A 206 6.51 17.54 3.29
CA ALA A 206 6.73 16.15 2.92
C ALA A 206 6.86 15.34 4.21
N PHE A 207 6.13 14.23 4.29
CA PHE A 207 6.42 13.20 5.27
C PHE A 207 7.86 12.72 5.04
N ASP A 208 8.63 12.66 6.11
CA ASP A 208 9.93 12.01 6.04
C ASP A 208 9.76 10.48 6.05
N VAL A 209 10.89 9.76 6.03
CA VAL A 209 10.88 8.29 5.99
C VAL A 209 10.21 7.68 7.23
N ILE A 210 10.32 8.34 8.39
CA ILE A 210 9.74 7.88 9.66
C ILE A 210 8.22 8.11 9.63
N ASP A 211 7.80 9.30 9.20
CA ASP A 211 6.39 9.64 9.07
C ASP A 211 5.67 8.68 8.11
N LEU A 212 6.26 8.45 6.93
CA LEU A 212 5.72 7.51 5.94
C LEU A 212 5.60 6.10 6.51
N ARG A 213 6.56 5.67 7.34
CA ARG A 213 6.52 4.36 7.98
C ARG A 213 5.39 4.25 8.99
N LEU A 214 5.17 5.27 9.80
CA LEU A 214 4.11 5.30 10.81
C LEU A 214 2.72 5.29 10.15
N VAL A 215 2.52 6.08 9.09
CA VAL A 215 1.28 6.04 8.29
C VAL A 215 1.10 4.66 7.67
N PHE A 216 2.14 4.09 7.06
CA PHE A 216 2.10 2.75 6.50
C PHE A 216 1.71 1.71 7.55
N ASP A 217 2.35 1.69 8.71
CA ASP A 217 2.09 0.70 9.76
C ASP A 217 0.66 0.85 10.33
N MET A 218 0.13 2.08 10.43
CA MET A 218 -1.28 2.34 10.79
C MET A 218 -2.25 1.75 9.76
N LEU A 219 -1.99 1.93 8.46
CA LEU A 219 -2.80 1.30 7.41
C LEU A 219 -2.75 -0.24 7.49
N HIS A 220 -1.67 -0.80 8.03
CA HIS A 220 -1.47 -2.24 8.27
C HIS A 220 -1.94 -2.72 9.65
N GLY A 221 -2.73 -1.92 10.36
CA GLY A 221 -3.40 -2.33 11.60
C GLY A 221 -2.76 -1.84 12.89
N GLN A 222 -1.76 -0.95 12.83
CA GLN A 222 -1.41 -0.18 14.04
C GLN A 222 -2.56 0.78 14.40
N PRO A 223 -2.70 1.12 15.70
CA PRO A 223 -3.69 2.09 16.16
C PRO A 223 -3.50 3.49 15.57
N VAL A 224 -4.58 4.26 15.49
CA VAL A 224 -4.58 5.64 14.97
C VAL A 224 -3.70 6.58 15.80
N HIS A 225 -3.54 6.32 17.09
CA HIS A 225 -2.70 7.18 17.93
C HIS A 225 -1.22 7.17 17.51
N THR A 226 -0.77 6.15 16.77
CA THR A 226 0.61 6.05 16.23
C THR A 226 0.98 7.20 15.30
N VAL A 227 0.01 7.85 14.65
CA VAL A 227 0.26 9.00 13.75
C VAL A 227 -0.08 10.35 14.39
N THR A 228 -0.54 10.37 15.64
CA THR A 228 -0.97 11.62 16.30
C THR A 228 0.19 12.60 16.48
N SER A 229 1.36 12.12 16.86
CA SER A 229 2.57 12.95 17.01
C SER A 229 2.98 13.63 15.70
N ILE A 230 2.82 12.94 14.57
CA ILE A 230 3.08 13.51 13.24
C ILE A 230 2.12 14.67 13.01
N ILE A 231 0.82 14.43 13.19
CA ILE A 231 -0.23 15.44 12.98
C ILE A 231 0.03 16.66 13.87
N ASP A 232 0.31 16.46 15.15
CA ASP A 232 0.60 17.53 16.10
C ASP A 232 1.83 18.35 15.68
N ALA A 233 2.88 17.68 15.18
CA ALA A 233 4.05 18.35 14.62
C ALA A 233 3.71 19.16 13.34
N MET A 234 2.76 18.70 12.51
CA MET A 234 2.28 19.48 11.36
C MET A 234 1.61 20.78 11.80
N TYR A 235 0.73 20.71 12.81
CA TYR A 235 0.05 21.87 13.36
C TYR A 235 1.06 22.85 13.98
N ALA A 236 2.00 22.35 14.79
CA ALA A 236 3.04 23.17 15.39
C ALA A 236 3.88 23.89 14.33
N LYS A 237 4.28 23.19 13.25
CA LYS A 237 5.06 23.75 12.14
C LYS A 237 4.30 24.83 11.38
N ALA A 238 3.00 24.64 11.12
CA ALA A 238 2.17 25.63 10.45
C ALA A 238 2.07 26.92 11.28
N LEU A 239 1.84 26.77 12.59
CA LEU A 239 1.64 27.89 13.51
C LEU A 239 2.94 28.62 13.89
N ALA A 240 4.08 27.93 13.90
CA ALA A 240 5.38 28.52 14.18
C ALA A 240 5.87 29.50 13.10
N SER A 241 5.24 29.51 11.91
CA SER A 241 5.64 30.38 10.79
C SER A 241 4.44 31.03 10.11
N PRO A 242 3.69 31.90 10.83
CA PRO A 242 2.43 32.46 10.32
C PRO A 242 2.65 33.32 9.08
N VAL A 243 3.79 34.02 8.98
CA VAL A 243 4.16 34.79 7.79
C VAL A 243 4.35 33.90 6.56
N LYS A 244 4.86 32.68 6.74
CA LYS A 244 5.17 31.76 5.65
C LYS A 244 3.94 30.97 5.20
N TYR A 245 3.18 30.44 6.16
CA TYR A 245 2.10 29.47 5.90
C TYR A 245 0.69 30.07 6.00
N GLN A 246 0.56 31.30 6.49
CA GLN A 246 -0.68 32.07 6.55
C GLN A 246 -1.85 31.24 7.15
N PRO A 247 -1.71 30.72 8.38
CA PRO A 247 -2.77 29.97 9.03
C PRO A 247 -4.01 30.85 9.22
N THR A 248 -5.20 30.30 8.98
CA THR A 248 -6.46 31.01 9.22
C THR A 248 -6.75 31.14 10.72
N GLU A 249 -7.66 32.04 11.09
CA GLU A 249 -8.15 32.16 12.48
C GLU A 249 -8.76 30.87 13.02
N ALA A 250 -9.42 30.09 12.15
CA ALA A 250 -9.99 28.79 12.50
C ALA A 250 -8.91 27.78 12.91
N LEU A 251 -7.74 27.79 12.26
CA LEU A 251 -6.63 26.92 12.65
C LEU A 251 -5.99 27.35 13.96
N VAL A 252 -5.86 28.67 14.17
CA VAL A 252 -5.30 29.23 15.40
C VAL A 252 -6.18 28.91 16.61
N SER A 253 -7.51 28.97 16.47
CA SER A 253 -8.45 28.72 17.57
C SER A 253 -8.51 27.26 18.02
N VAL A 254 -8.33 26.30 17.10
CA VAL A 254 -8.34 24.86 17.39
C VAL A 254 -7.16 24.45 18.29
N VAL A 255 -5.99 25.06 18.11
CA VAL A 255 -4.80 24.76 18.94
C VAL A 255 -4.81 25.50 20.28
N GLY A 256 -5.54 26.63 20.35
CA GLY A 256 -5.76 27.37 21.60
C GLY A 256 -6.65 26.63 22.60
N GLN A 257 -7.32 25.54 22.20
CA GLN A 257 -8.03 24.62 23.08
C GLN A 257 -7.16 23.37 23.30
N PRO A 258 -6.97 22.89 24.55
CA PRO A 258 -6.21 21.67 24.78
C PRO A 258 -6.85 20.54 24.00
N LEU A 259 -6.07 19.89 23.13
CA LEU A 259 -6.43 18.66 22.44
C LEU A 259 -6.86 17.65 23.52
N ARG A 260 -8.16 17.54 23.79
CA ARG A 260 -8.69 16.48 24.64
C ARG A 260 -8.48 15.18 23.87
N ALA A 261 -7.32 14.57 24.05
CA ALA A 261 -7.13 13.18 23.72
C ALA A 261 -8.23 12.42 24.46
N SER A 262 -9.17 11.84 23.72
CA SER A 262 -10.06 10.83 24.28
C SER A 262 -9.19 9.63 24.61
N LEU A 263 -8.61 9.61 25.81
CA LEU A 263 -7.91 8.46 26.40
C LEU A 263 -8.90 7.34 26.79
N SER A 264 -10.02 7.19 26.09
CA SER A 264 -11.03 6.17 26.39
C SER A 264 -10.74 4.82 25.73
N VAL A 265 -9.53 4.58 25.22
CA VAL A 265 -9.17 3.32 24.54
C VAL A 265 -8.45 2.33 25.47
N THR A 266 -8.09 2.73 26.70
CA THR A 266 -7.38 1.83 27.63
C THR A 266 -8.28 0.86 28.38
N GLU A 267 -9.60 1.06 28.45
CA GLU A 267 -10.48 0.10 29.13
C GLU A 267 -10.82 -1.11 28.26
N SER A 268 -11.09 -0.95 26.96
CA SER A 268 -11.43 -2.11 26.10
C SER A 268 -10.22 -2.96 25.69
N PHE A 269 -9.00 -2.43 25.78
CA PHE A 269 -7.79 -3.19 25.48
C PHE A 269 -7.37 -4.11 26.63
N LEU A 270 -7.67 -3.74 27.88
CA LEU A 270 -7.43 -4.60 29.05
C LEU A 270 -8.50 -5.69 29.19
N GLU A 271 -9.76 -5.40 28.85
CA GLU A 271 -10.83 -6.42 28.85
C GLU A 271 -10.63 -7.50 27.75
N GLY A 272 -9.95 -7.18 26.64
CA GLY A 272 -9.66 -8.14 25.56
C GLY A 272 -8.41 -9.00 25.77
N LEU A 273 -7.61 -8.74 26.81
CA LEU A 273 -6.38 -9.50 27.11
C LEU A 273 -6.61 -10.67 28.09
N ASP A 274 -7.71 -10.65 28.84
CA ASP A 274 -8.08 -11.73 29.78
C ASP A 274 -8.58 -13.00 29.07
N ASP A 275 -9.12 -12.89 27.85
CA ASP A 275 -9.73 -14.04 27.15
C ASP A 275 -8.75 -14.85 26.26
N CYS A 276 -7.47 -14.46 26.16
CA CYS A 276 -6.53 -15.09 25.21
C CYS A 276 -5.18 -15.59 25.78
N THR A 277 -5.00 -15.70 27.10
CA THR A 277 -3.76 -16.30 27.66
C THR A 277 -4.00 -17.64 28.36
N PRO A 278 -3.67 -18.78 27.72
CA PRO A 278 -3.41 -19.99 28.47
C PRO A 278 -1.99 -19.89 29.09
N TYR A 279 -1.95 -19.75 30.41
CA TYR A 279 -0.84 -20.16 31.29
C TYR A 279 0.58 -19.65 30.93
N ILE A 280 0.95 -18.49 31.49
CA ILE A 280 2.36 -18.23 31.85
C ILE A 280 2.39 -18.06 33.36
N ALA A 281 2.98 -19.03 34.05
CA ALA A 281 3.18 -18.98 35.49
C ALA A 281 4.03 -17.76 35.89
N PRO A 282 3.64 -16.99 36.93
CA PRO A 282 4.42 -15.84 37.38
C PRO A 282 5.52 -16.32 38.34
N ASN A 283 6.70 -16.65 37.81
CA ASN A 283 7.91 -16.78 38.63
C ASN A 283 8.80 -15.55 38.42
N ALA A 284 8.43 -14.42 39.02
CA ALA A 284 9.36 -13.32 39.32
C ALA A 284 8.75 -12.31 40.30
N PHE A 285 8.23 -12.74 41.44
CA PHE A 285 7.99 -11.86 42.59
C PHE A 285 8.30 -12.60 43.89
N TYR A 286 9.57 -12.55 44.31
CA TYR A 286 10.06 -12.57 45.69
C TYR A 286 11.54 -12.12 45.59
N VAL A 287 11.77 -10.80 45.66
CA VAL A 287 12.34 -10.08 46.83
C VAL A 287 13.68 -10.66 47.28
N ASP A 288 14.75 -9.89 47.11
CA ASP A 288 15.59 -9.56 48.26
C ASP A 288 16.18 -8.15 48.12
N SER A 289 15.77 -7.31 49.07
CA SER A 289 16.36 -6.03 49.38
C SER A 289 17.74 -6.23 50.00
N VAL A 290 18.79 -5.71 49.37
CA VAL A 290 20.04 -5.42 50.06
C VAL A 290 20.53 -4.05 49.62
N SER A 291 20.43 -3.09 50.54
CA SER A 291 21.19 -1.84 50.51
C SER A 291 22.61 -2.13 51.00
N VAL A 292 23.63 -1.82 50.22
CA VAL A 292 24.99 -1.56 50.73
C VAL A 292 25.58 -0.38 49.97
N GLU A 293 26.26 0.45 50.74
CA GLU A 293 26.73 1.80 50.51
C GLU A 293 27.90 1.93 49.51
N ARG A 294 28.04 3.16 48.98
CA ARG A 294 29.25 3.89 48.53
C ARG A 294 30.54 3.09 48.23
N GLU A 295 31.10 3.35 47.05
CA GLU A 295 32.42 3.98 46.96
C GLU A 295 32.60 4.74 45.64
N VAL A 296 33.18 5.94 45.75
CA VAL A 296 33.53 6.86 44.67
C VAL A 296 34.98 6.59 44.31
N GLU A 297 35.25 6.20 43.06
CA GLU A 297 36.61 6.24 42.50
C GLU A 297 36.65 7.19 41.31
N LEU A 298 37.44 8.26 41.47
CA LEU A 298 37.87 9.16 40.40
C LEU A 298 39.02 8.48 39.62
N PRO A 299 39.11 8.64 38.30
CA PRO A 299 40.23 8.11 37.53
C PRO A 299 41.50 8.95 37.72
N PRO A 300 42.70 8.33 37.73
CA PRO A 300 43.96 9.05 37.75
C PRO A 300 44.39 9.47 36.33
N PHE A 301 44.77 10.74 36.22
CA PHE A 301 45.56 11.45 35.18
C PHE A 301 45.21 11.26 33.69
#